data_AF-A0A6J2XX23-F1
#
_entry.id   AF-A0A6J2XX23-F1
#
_cell.length_a   1.000
_cell.length_b   1.000
_cell.length_c   1.000
_cell.angle_alpha   90.00
_cell.angle_beta   90.00
_cell.angle_gamma   90.00
#
_symmetry.space_group_name_H-M   'P 1'
#
loop_
_entity.id
_entity.type
_entity.pdbx_description
1 polymer ?
#
loop_
_entity_poly.entity_id
_entity_poly.type
_entity_poly.pdbx_seq_one_letter_code
_entity_poly.pdbx_strand_id
1 'polypeptide(L)'
;MKRFTFFYCLVLIAVFARSSAIITNDIEENQEDQSKSQTLQEAEIARPEDTPCTCGVFLSSQFKRGSKDQPKGDPVLTQEIDAPFMNNAFGNKQCTHRCLEMIVKHLPKSSDIICGTVDKEKVYREKASLFVRNHSEKWHPTSFSAGREFCCKDYAPVKCSEMS
;
A
#
# COMPACT_ATOMS: atom_id res chain seq x y z
N MET A 1 -10.69 -45.35 35.09
CA MET A 1 -10.93 -43.90 35.26
C MET A 1 -12.10 -43.48 34.36
N LYS A 2 -13.34 -43.54 34.87
CA LYS A 2 -14.60 -43.31 34.11
C LYS A 2 -15.62 -42.60 35.02
N ARG A 3 -15.30 -41.38 35.48
CA ARG A 3 -16.19 -40.63 36.40
C ARG A 3 -16.30 -39.12 36.14
N PHE A 4 -15.65 -38.58 35.10
CA PHE A 4 -15.64 -37.12 34.85
C PHE A 4 -16.65 -36.62 33.81
N THR A 5 -17.29 -37.50 33.05
CA THR A 5 -18.20 -37.11 31.95
C THR A 5 -19.65 -36.81 32.40
N PHE A 6 -20.01 -37.14 33.64
CA PHE A 6 -21.41 -37.04 34.11
C PHE A 6 -21.76 -35.68 34.73
N PHE A 7 -20.77 -34.90 35.18
CA PHE A 7 -21.00 -33.61 35.85
C PHE A 7 -21.22 -32.45 34.87
N TYR A 8 -20.63 -32.50 33.67
CA TYR A 8 -20.75 -31.42 32.69
C TYR A 8 -22.16 -31.30 32.08
N CYS A 9 -22.95 -32.39 32.10
CA CYS A 9 -24.28 -32.40 31.51
C CYS A 9 -25.35 -31.73 32.41
N LEU A 10 -25.10 -31.62 33.72
CA LEU A 10 -26.05 -31.01 34.67
C LEU A 10 -25.92 -29.48 34.76
N VAL A 11 -24.77 -28.91 34.38
CA VAL A 11 -24.54 -27.45 34.44
C VAL A 11 -25.19 -26.72 33.25
N LEU A 12 -25.43 -27.42 32.13
CA LEU A 12 -26.03 -26.83 30.92
C LEU A 12 -27.55 -26.64 30.97
N ILE A 13 -28.25 -27.23 31.94
CA ILE A 13 -29.73 -27.14 32.06
C ILE A 13 -30.16 -25.95 32.96
N ALA A 14 -29.27 -25.44 33.81
CA ALA A 14 -29.61 -24.38 34.78
C ALA A 14 -29.55 -22.94 34.23
N VAL A 15 -29.01 -22.71 33.03
CA VAL A 15 -28.89 -21.36 32.45
C VAL A 15 -30.12 -20.96 31.62
N PHE A 16 -30.96 -21.91 31.19
CA PHE A 16 -32.11 -21.64 30.32
C PHE A 16 -33.44 -21.35 31.05
N ALA A 17 -33.43 -21.24 32.38
CA ALA A 17 -34.65 -21.03 33.17
C ALA A 17 -34.60 -19.72 33.98
N ARG A 18 -34.79 -18.59 33.30
CA ARG A 18 -35.39 -17.37 33.89
C ARG A 18 -35.98 -16.51 32.77
N SER A 19 -37.21 -16.88 32.42
CA SER A 19 -38.12 -16.16 31.54
C SER A 19 -38.61 -14.85 32.18
N SER A 20 -38.77 -13.84 31.33
CA SER A 20 -39.91 -12.92 31.22
C SER A 20 -40.39 -12.15 32.46
N ALA A 21 -40.11 -10.85 32.48
CA ALA A 21 -41.02 -9.86 33.05
C ALA A 21 -41.06 -8.62 32.14
N ILE A 22 -42.20 -8.41 31.51
CA ILE A 22 -42.60 -7.22 30.74
C ILE A 22 -43.11 -6.19 31.77
N ILE A 23 -42.60 -4.95 31.71
CA ILE A 23 -43.27 -3.78 32.28
C ILE A 23 -43.32 -2.71 31.20
N THR A 24 -44.55 -2.38 30.79
CA THR A 24 -44.95 -1.22 30.00
C THR A 24 -45.00 0.02 30.90
N ASN A 25 -44.47 1.16 30.44
CA ASN A 25 -45.22 2.43 30.34
C ASN A 25 -44.33 3.63 29.95
N ASP A 26 -44.99 4.52 29.20
CA ASP A 26 -44.75 5.93 28.94
C ASP A 26 -43.73 6.32 27.84
N ILE A 27 -44.33 6.55 26.66
CA ILE A 27 -43.80 7.33 25.55
C ILE A 27 -43.81 8.79 25.99
N GLU A 28 -42.64 9.34 26.33
CA GLU A 28 -42.35 10.75 26.14
C GLU A 28 -41.09 10.88 25.26
N GLU A 29 -41.28 11.71 24.24
CA GLU A 29 -40.40 12.04 23.13
C GLU A 29 -39.07 12.63 23.62
N ASN A 30 -37.92 12.01 23.32
CA ASN A 30 -36.76 12.67 22.70
C ASN A 30 -35.52 11.75 22.57
N GLN A 31 -35.09 11.65 21.32
CA GLN A 31 -33.70 11.59 20.83
C GLN A 31 -32.88 10.31 21.04
N GLU A 32 -32.79 9.61 19.90
CA GLU A 32 -31.75 8.71 19.41
C GLU A 32 -30.39 8.85 20.11
N ASP A 33 -30.00 7.81 20.84
CA ASP A 33 -28.59 7.50 21.01
C ASP A 33 -28.37 5.98 21.05
N GLN A 34 -27.24 5.56 20.50
CA GLN A 34 -26.67 4.21 20.62
C GLN A 34 -27.14 3.11 19.63
N SER A 35 -26.84 3.33 18.35
CA SER A 35 -26.52 2.23 17.40
C SER A 35 -25.45 2.67 16.39
N LYS A 36 -24.17 2.70 16.80
CA LYS A 36 -23.04 2.36 15.91
C LYS A 36 -21.72 2.20 16.68
N SER A 37 -21.57 1.07 17.34
CA SER A 37 -20.22 0.49 17.45
C SER A 37 -19.84 -0.03 16.07
N GLN A 38 -18.68 0.40 15.58
CA GLN A 38 -17.88 -0.11 14.46
C GLN A 38 -17.65 0.90 13.34
N THR A 39 -16.35 1.07 13.07
CA THR A 39 -15.70 1.67 11.90
C THR A 39 -15.43 3.18 11.93
N LEU A 40 -14.68 3.61 12.94
CA LEU A 40 -13.65 4.65 12.79
C LEU A 40 -12.35 4.03 13.30
N GLN A 41 -11.71 3.23 12.45
CA GLN A 41 -10.25 3.16 12.52
C GLN A 41 -9.82 4.56 12.09
N GLU A 42 -9.32 5.32 13.06
CA GLU A 42 -8.57 6.55 12.84
C GLU A 42 -7.65 6.30 11.64
N ALA A 43 -7.95 6.88 10.49
CA ALA A 43 -6.88 7.28 9.60
C ALA A 43 -6.16 8.36 10.41
N GLU A 44 -5.19 7.94 11.24
CA GLU A 44 -4.19 8.83 11.78
C GLU A 44 -3.76 9.67 10.59
N ILE A 45 -4.04 10.98 10.64
CA ILE A 45 -3.70 11.91 9.58
C ILE A 45 -2.18 11.90 9.56
N ALA A 46 -1.60 11.01 8.76
CA ALA A 46 -0.17 10.81 8.67
C ALA A 46 0.40 12.17 8.30
N ARG A 47 1.07 12.81 9.26
CA ARG A 47 1.69 14.09 8.98
C ARG A 47 2.74 13.82 7.90
N PRO A 48 3.02 14.76 6.99
CA PRO A 48 4.11 14.58 6.03
C PRO A 48 5.43 14.20 6.72
N GLU A 49 5.63 14.68 7.96
CA GLU A 49 6.76 14.34 8.82
C GLU A 49 6.82 12.87 9.28
N ASP A 50 5.77 12.10 9.08
CA ASP A 50 5.71 10.68 9.42
C ASP A 50 5.76 9.80 8.16
N THR A 51 5.95 10.39 6.96
CA THR A 51 6.02 9.61 5.71
C THR A 51 7.25 8.69 5.72
N PRO A 52 7.07 7.35 5.69
CA PRO A 52 8.16 6.41 5.68
C PRO A 52 8.98 6.53 4.40
N CYS A 53 10.21 6.02 4.43
CA CYS A 53 11.00 5.91 3.21
C CYS A 53 10.25 5.01 2.21
N THR A 54 9.81 5.59 1.10
CA THR A 54 9.12 4.85 0.03
C THR A 54 9.86 5.02 -1.27
N CYS A 55 10.00 3.93 -2.01
CA CYS A 55 10.60 3.83 -3.32
C CYS A 55 9.51 3.76 -4.38
N GLY A 56 9.64 4.55 -5.44
CA GLY A 56 8.75 4.52 -6.59
C GLY A 56 9.55 4.38 -7.88
N VAL A 57 9.16 3.47 -8.75
CA VAL A 57 9.69 3.39 -10.12
C VAL A 57 8.70 4.03 -11.06
N PHE A 58 9.15 5.04 -11.80
CA PHE A 58 8.33 5.75 -12.78
C PHE A 58 8.91 5.59 -14.19
N LEU A 59 8.04 5.45 -15.18
CA LEU A 59 8.41 5.44 -16.59
C LEU A 59 8.65 6.85 -17.11
N SER A 60 9.46 6.96 -18.17
CA SER A 60 9.84 8.25 -18.77
C SER A 60 8.67 9.09 -19.26
N SER A 61 7.52 8.50 -19.63
CA SER A 61 6.31 9.26 -19.96
C SER A 61 5.57 9.85 -18.74
N GLN A 62 5.87 9.38 -17.53
CA GLN A 62 5.20 9.86 -16.31
C GLN A 62 5.82 11.15 -15.77
N PHE A 63 7.03 11.52 -16.17
CA PHE A 63 7.69 12.72 -15.64
C PHE A 63 8.51 13.44 -16.71
N LYS A 64 8.77 14.73 -16.49
CA LYS A 64 9.65 15.52 -17.34
C LYS A 64 11.05 15.58 -16.74
N ARG A 65 12.03 14.97 -17.40
CA ARG A 65 13.43 14.96 -16.93
C ARG A 65 13.95 16.40 -16.75
N GLY A 66 14.56 16.66 -15.59
CA GLY A 66 15.08 17.99 -15.23
C GLY A 66 14.02 18.99 -14.77
N SER A 67 12.73 18.62 -14.80
CA SER A 67 11.67 19.44 -14.20
C SER A 67 11.60 19.25 -12.68
N LYS A 68 11.00 20.24 -11.99
CA LYS A 68 10.59 20.15 -10.59
C LYS A 68 9.18 19.57 -10.43
N ASP A 69 8.48 19.33 -11.54
CA ASP A 69 7.13 18.76 -11.53
C ASP A 69 7.14 17.35 -10.94
N GLN A 70 6.09 17.01 -10.21
CA GLN A 70 5.89 15.66 -9.71
C GLN A 70 5.57 14.70 -10.86
N PRO A 71 5.95 13.41 -10.74
CA PRO A 71 5.51 12.40 -11.69
C PRO A 71 3.98 12.30 -11.70
N LYS A 72 3.43 11.93 -12.85
CA LYS A 72 2.00 11.75 -13.08
C LYS A 72 1.60 10.30 -12.85
N GLY A 73 0.47 10.12 -12.19
CA GLY A 73 -0.08 8.81 -11.86
C GLY A 73 0.79 8.05 -10.86
N ASP A 74 0.46 6.78 -10.68
CA ASP A 74 1.15 5.92 -9.73
C ASP A 74 2.44 5.32 -10.31
N PRO A 75 3.46 5.08 -9.48
CA PRO A 75 4.64 4.35 -9.91
C PRO A 75 4.27 2.92 -10.33
N VAL A 76 4.98 2.38 -11.32
CA VAL A 76 4.82 0.99 -11.78
C VAL A 76 5.35 -0.04 -10.78
N LEU A 77 6.09 0.41 -9.77
CA LEU A 77 6.54 -0.38 -8.64
C LEU A 77 6.73 0.52 -7.43
N THR A 78 6.04 0.20 -6.34
CA THR A 78 6.19 0.86 -5.04
C THR A 78 6.77 -0.12 -4.03
N GLN A 79 7.70 0.35 -3.21
CA GLN A 79 8.18 -0.38 -2.04
C GLN A 79 8.28 0.58 -0.86
N GLU A 80 7.55 0.29 0.21
CA GLU A 80 7.63 1.03 1.46
C GLU A 80 8.64 0.36 2.39
N ILE A 81 9.37 1.17 3.17
CA ILE A 81 10.34 0.74 4.16
C ILE A 81 9.84 1.26 5.51
N ASP A 82 9.59 0.34 6.44
CA ASP A 82 8.80 0.53 7.67
C ASP A 82 9.17 1.74 8.56
N ALA A 83 10.34 2.34 8.39
CA ALA A 83 10.75 3.53 9.14
C ALA A 83 11.30 4.64 8.21
N PRO A 84 10.96 5.92 8.48
CA PRO A 84 11.62 7.04 7.82
C PRO A 84 13.08 7.16 8.27
N PHE A 85 13.94 7.61 7.37
CA PHE A 85 15.30 8.05 7.70
C PHE A 85 15.28 9.54 8.03
N MET A 86 16.31 10.06 8.71
CA MET A 86 16.40 11.48 9.10
C MET A 86 15.88 12.47 8.03
N ASN A 87 15.14 13.49 8.45
CA ASN A 87 14.60 14.54 7.57
C ASN A 87 15.69 15.51 7.09
N ASN A 88 16.64 15.03 6.29
CA ASN A 88 17.69 15.81 5.67
C ASN A 88 18.24 15.12 4.41
N ALA A 89 19.17 15.78 3.72
CA ALA A 89 19.79 15.25 2.51
C ALA A 89 20.52 13.91 2.73
N PHE A 90 21.06 13.66 3.92
CA PHE A 90 21.71 12.40 4.25
C PHE A 90 20.71 11.27 4.44
N GLY A 91 19.60 11.51 5.13
CA GLY A 91 18.51 10.53 5.25
C GLY A 91 17.88 10.19 3.90
N ASN A 92 17.75 11.16 2.99
CA ASN A 92 17.32 10.89 1.61
C ASN A 92 18.31 10.00 0.84
N LYS A 93 19.62 10.13 1.09
CA LYS A 93 20.63 9.22 0.53
C LYS A 93 20.52 7.81 1.12
N GLN A 94 20.29 7.69 2.43
CA GLN A 94 20.05 6.40 3.08
C GLN A 94 18.79 5.73 2.53
N CYS A 95 17.70 6.50 2.38
CA CYS A 95 16.47 6.05 1.76
C CYS A 95 16.71 5.55 0.32
N THR A 96 17.45 6.33 -0.49
CA THR A 96 17.82 5.93 -1.85
C THR A 96 18.63 4.63 -1.88
N HIS A 97 19.62 4.49 -1.00
CA HIS A 97 20.43 3.27 -0.92
C HIS A 97 19.58 2.06 -0.56
N ARG A 98 18.72 2.19 0.45
CA ARG A 98 17.81 1.11 0.86
C ARG A 98 16.81 0.75 -0.24
N CYS A 99 16.32 1.74 -0.96
CA CYS A 99 15.47 1.53 -2.13
C CYS A 99 16.17 0.70 -3.21
N LEU A 100 17.44 0.98 -3.49
CA LEU A 100 18.19 0.17 -4.45
C LEU A 100 18.30 -1.28 -4.02
N GLU A 101 18.66 -1.56 -2.76
CA GLU A 101 18.75 -2.92 -2.21
C GLU A 101 17.45 -3.72 -2.34
N MET A 102 16.31 -3.04 -2.26
CA MET A 102 15.00 -3.67 -2.43
C MET A 102 14.64 -3.86 -3.90
N ILE A 103 14.81 -2.82 -4.72
CA ILE A 103 14.43 -2.83 -6.14
C ILE A 103 15.30 -3.80 -6.95
N VAL A 104 16.57 -4.02 -6.59
CA VAL A 104 17.44 -4.98 -7.31
C VAL A 104 16.85 -6.40 -7.35
N LYS A 105 16.07 -6.78 -6.33
CA LYS A 105 15.40 -8.09 -6.26
C LYS A 105 14.32 -8.26 -7.33
N HIS A 106 13.74 -7.15 -7.81
CA HIS A 106 12.71 -7.13 -8.84
C HIS A 106 13.26 -7.01 -10.25
N LEU A 107 14.54 -6.63 -10.42
CA LEU A 107 15.14 -6.40 -11.75
C LEU A 107 15.01 -7.60 -12.72
N PRO A 108 15.20 -8.86 -12.30
CA PRO A 108 15.05 -10.00 -13.21
C PRO A 108 13.67 -10.10 -13.84
N LYS A 109 12.61 -9.72 -13.09
CA LYS A 109 11.20 -9.76 -13.51
C LYS A 109 10.65 -8.38 -13.89
N SER A 110 11.50 -7.37 -13.98
CA SER A 110 11.04 -5.98 -14.12
C SER A 110 10.26 -5.74 -15.42
N SER A 111 10.54 -6.49 -16.49
CA SER A 111 9.77 -6.39 -17.73
C SER A 111 8.35 -6.91 -17.56
N ASP A 112 8.18 -8.05 -16.89
CA ASP A 112 6.86 -8.62 -16.58
C ASP A 112 6.06 -7.69 -15.65
N ILE A 113 6.71 -7.17 -14.60
CA ILE A 113 6.10 -6.24 -13.65
C ILE A 113 5.63 -4.98 -14.39
N ILE A 114 6.49 -4.37 -15.20
CA ILE A 114 6.13 -3.15 -15.93
C ILE A 114 4.97 -3.42 -16.89
N CYS A 115 5.06 -4.44 -17.75
CA CYS A 115 4.02 -4.70 -18.75
C CYS A 115 2.70 -5.17 -18.14
N GLY A 116 2.73 -5.83 -16.98
CA GLY A 116 1.52 -6.22 -16.25
C GLY A 116 0.91 -5.11 -15.37
N THR A 117 1.66 -4.05 -15.06
CA THR A 117 1.18 -2.95 -14.19
C THR A 117 0.74 -1.73 -14.99
N VAL A 118 1.35 -1.49 -16.14
CA VAL A 118 0.94 -0.39 -17.02
C VAL A 118 -0.45 -0.64 -17.59
N ASP A 119 -1.34 0.34 -17.46
CA ASP A 119 -2.69 0.31 -18.06
C ASP A 119 -2.66 0.64 -19.57
N LYS A 120 -1.63 0.16 -20.27
CA LYS A 120 -1.42 0.41 -21.69
C LYS A 120 -0.97 -0.87 -22.38
N GLU A 121 -1.76 -1.32 -23.33
CA GLU A 121 -1.43 -2.47 -24.19
C GLU A 121 -0.12 -2.28 -24.94
N LYS A 122 0.19 -1.03 -25.32
CA LYS A 122 1.39 -0.67 -26.09
C LYS A 122 2.28 0.28 -25.29
N VAL A 123 3.45 -0.21 -24.91
CA VAL A 123 4.55 0.57 -24.32
C VAL A 123 5.74 0.49 -25.26
N TYR A 124 6.35 1.62 -25.58
CA TYR A 124 7.47 1.66 -26.52
C TYR A 124 8.62 2.50 -25.98
N ARG A 125 9.78 1.84 -25.82
CA ARG A 125 11.06 2.42 -25.41
C ARG A 125 10.99 3.30 -24.17
N GLU A 126 10.22 2.87 -23.17
CA GLU A 126 10.16 3.57 -21.89
C GLU A 126 11.39 3.27 -21.05
N LYS A 127 11.93 4.29 -20.37
CA LYS A 127 12.98 4.12 -19.36
C LYS A 127 12.37 4.20 -17.97
N ALA A 128 12.70 3.24 -17.12
CA ALA A 128 12.31 3.25 -15.72
C ALA A 128 13.32 4.03 -14.88
N SER A 129 12.85 4.95 -14.03
CA SER A 129 13.67 5.78 -13.14
C SER A 129 13.21 5.68 -11.70
N LEU A 130 14.16 5.65 -10.77
CA LEU A 130 13.88 5.55 -9.33
C LEU A 130 13.64 6.93 -8.73
N PHE A 131 12.56 7.02 -7.96
CA PHE A 131 12.20 8.15 -7.11
C PHE A 131 12.07 7.67 -5.68
N VAL A 132 12.27 8.58 -4.74
CA VAL A 132 12.09 8.31 -3.30
C VAL A 132 11.26 9.40 -2.65
N ARG A 133 10.55 9.05 -1.59
CA ARG A 133 9.93 9.99 -0.66
C ARG A 133 10.28 9.58 0.77
N ASN A 134 10.52 10.54 1.64
CA ASN A 134 10.95 10.33 3.02
C ASN A 134 10.66 11.64 3.79
N HIS A 135 9.87 11.60 4.86
CA HIS A 135 9.34 12.79 5.55
C HIS A 135 8.66 13.82 4.63
N SER A 136 8.14 13.36 3.48
CA SER A 136 7.57 14.20 2.45
C SER A 136 6.60 13.37 1.64
N GLU A 137 5.45 13.93 1.29
CA GLU A 137 4.52 13.31 0.35
C GLU A 137 5.00 13.42 -1.10
N LYS A 138 6.01 14.26 -1.37
CA LYS A 138 6.54 14.51 -2.70
C LYS A 138 7.61 13.49 -3.06
N TRP A 139 7.56 13.05 -4.31
CA TRP A 139 8.60 12.26 -4.93
C TRP A 139 9.81 13.12 -5.28
N HIS A 140 10.98 12.63 -4.89
CA HIS A 140 12.28 13.20 -5.23
C HIS A 140 12.98 12.30 -6.25
N PRO A 141 13.38 12.85 -7.42
CA PRO A 141 14.10 12.08 -8.43
C PRO A 141 15.49 11.70 -7.94
N THR A 142 15.92 10.49 -8.26
CA THR A 142 17.30 10.04 -8.02
C THR A 142 18.10 10.04 -9.34
N SER A 143 19.40 9.79 -9.25
CA SER A 143 20.24 9.55 -10.44
C SER A 143 20.12 8.13 -11.00
N PHE A 144 19.33 7.25 -10.35
CA PHE A 144 19.24 5.85 -10.72
C PHE A 144 18.11 5.59 -11.72
N SER A 145 18.45 4.88 -12.79
CA SER A 145 17.53 4.44 -13.82
C SER A 145 17.91 3.05 -14.28
N ALA A 146 16.95 2.35 -14.89
CA ALA A 146 17.22 1.08 -15.52
C ALA A 146 18.21 1.27 -16.69
N GLY A 147 19.19 0.40 -16.79
CA GLY A 147 20.15 0.38 -17.91
C GLY A 147 19.56 -0.13 -19.23
N ARG A 148 18.24 -0.33 -19.31
CA ARG A 148 17.53 -0.81 -20.51
C ARG A 148 16.21 -0.09 -20.69
N GLU A 149 15.69 -0.16 -21.90
CA GLU A 149 14.36 0.30 -22.26
C GLU A 149 13.36 -0.85 -22.18
N PHE A 150 12.10 -0.51 -21.91
CA PHE A 150 11.00 -1.45 -21.79
C PHE A 150 10.00 -1.26 -22.93
N CYS A 151 9.55 -2.38 -23.47
CA CYS A 151 8.58 -2.46 -24.55
C CYS A 151 7.55 -3.54 -24.22
N CYS A 152 6.28 -3.19 -24.37
CA CYS A 152 5.16 -4.05 -24.06
C CYS A 152 4.20 -4.08 -25.25
N LYS A 153 3.71 -5.27 -25.56
CA LYS A 153 2.65 -5.51 -26.54
C LYS A 153 1.68 -6.51 -25.93
N ASP A 154 0.39 -6.20 -25.97
CA ASP A 154 -0.67 -7.06 -25.41
C ASP A 154 -0.40 -7.42 -23.94
N TYR A 155 0.05 -6.43 -23.15
CA TYR A 155 0.47 -6.55 -21.74
C TYR A 155 1.65 -7.50 -21.47
N ALA A 156 2.31 -7.99 -22.51
CA ALA A 156 3.47 -8.86 -22.43
C ALA A 156 4.78 -8.13 -22.81
N PRO A 157 5.90 -8.45 -22.16
CA PRO A 157 7.19 -7.88 -22.52
C PRO A 157 7.69 -8.43 -23.85
N VAL A 158 8.15 -7.53 -24.72
CA VAL A 158 8.71 -7.85 -26.03
C VAL A 158 10.02 -7.11 -26.23
N LYS A 159 10.85 -7.56 -27.18
CA LYS A 159 12.05 -6.79 -27.52
C LYS A 159 11.64 -5.52 -28.25
N CYS A 160 12.24 -4.39 -27.87
CA CYS A 160 11.96 -3.11 -28.53
C CYS A 160 12.30 -3.08 -30.02
N SER A 161 13.19 -3.96 -30.48
CA SER A 161 13.51 -4.13 -31.91
C SER A 161 12.40 -4.81 -32.72
N GLU A 162 11.48 -5.52 -32.05
CA GLU A 162 10.41 -6.31 -32.68
C GLU A 162 9.08 -5.52 -32.78
N MET A 163 9.01 -4.32 -32.20
CA MET A 163 7.83 -3.44 -32.21
C MET A 163 7.84 -2.36 -33.29
N SER A 164 8.73 -2.47 -34.30
CA SER A 164 8.88 -1.46 -35.37
C SER A 164 7.62 -1.26 -36.19
#